data_AF-A0A2L2YVV4-F1
#
_entry.id   AF-A0A2L2YVV4-F1
#
_cell.length_a   1.000
_cell.length_b   1.000
_cell.length_c   1.000
_cell.angle_alpha   90.00
_cell.angle_beta   90.00
_cell.angle_gamma   90.00
#
_symmetry.space_group_name_H-M   'P 1'
#
loop_
_entity.id
_entity.type
_entity.pdbx_description
1 polymer ?
#
loop_
_entity_poly.entity_id
_entity_poly.type
_entity_poly.pdbx_seq_one_letter_code
_entity_poly.pdbx_strand_id
1 'polypeptide(L)'
;AIVAICLDEEDRNNEKSSGKREYWVHDAWKRRHEEGEFTTLLPHLLDDETKFFHYFRMPMHTFNQLELKLKEHLTKQITYFSKAITPRHRR
;
A
#
# COMPACT_ATOMS: atom_id res chain seq x y z
N ALA A 1 4.39 25.63 1.30
CA ALA A 1 5.07 25.96 0.03
C ALA A 1 6.51 25.43 0.01
N ILE A 2 7.33 25.65 1.03
CA ILE A 2 8.74 25.20 1.09
C ILE A 2 8.88 23.66 1.02
N VAL A 3 8.01 22.92 1.71
CA VAL A 3 8.04 21.44 1.71
C VAL A 3 7.84 20.83 0.31
N ALA A 4 6.98 21.44 -0.52
CA ALA A 4 6.75 20.96 -1.88
C ALA A 4 7.97 21.22 -2.80
N ILE A 5 8.72 22.29 -2.56
CA ILE A 5 9.92 22.64 -3.34
C ILE A 5 11.09 21.73 -2.95
N CYS A 6 11.24 21.41 -1.66
CA CYS A 6 12.30 20.51 -1.19
C CYS A 6 12.13 19.07 -1.70
N LEU A 7 10.89 18.59 -1.80
CA LEU A 7 10.60 17.26 -2.38
C LEU A 7 10.93 17.23 -3.89
N ASP A 8 10.61 18.32 -4.61
CA ASP A 8 10.88 18.46 -6.04
C ASP A 8 12.39 18.49 -6.37
N GLU A 9 13.23 19.01 -5.46
CA GLU A 9 14.69 19.06 -5.62
C GLU A 9 15.37 17.72 -5.30
N GLU A 10 14.90 16.97 -4.28
CA GLU A 10 15.38 15.61 -3.98
C GLU A 10 15.08 14.64 -5.14
N ASP A 11 13.88 14.73 -5.72
CA ASP A 11 13.47 13.89 -6.86
C ASP A 11 14.30 14.20 -8.12
N ARG A 12 14.60 15.48 -8.40
CA ARG A 12 15.43 15.88 -9.56
C ARG A 12 16.89 15.48 -9.43
N ASN A 13 17.44 15.39 -8.22
CA ASN A 13 18.84 15.02 -8.01
C ASN A 13 19.09 13.52 -8.25
N ASN A 14 18.07 12.68 -8.04
CA ASN A 14 18.12 11.24 -8.30
C ASN A 14 18.00 10.89 -9.79
N GLU A 15 17.52 11.80 -10.64
CA GLU A 15 17.30 11.56 -12.08
C GLU A 15 18.54 11.76 -12.98
N LYS A 16 19.69 12.22 -12.45
CA LYS A 16 20.81 12.73 -13.29
C LYS A 16 21.93 11.74 -13.63
N SER A 17 21.81 10.44 -13.37
CA SER A 17 22.80 9.49 -13.87
C SER A 17 22.20 8.16 -14.31
N SER A 18 22.47 7.80 -15.57
CA SER A 18 22.06 6.59 -16.30
C SER A 18 20.62 6.60 -16.83
N GLY A 19 20.49 6.47 -18.16
CA GLY A 19 19.24 6.63 -18.91
C GLY A 19 18.06 5.94 -18.26
N LYS A 20 16.93 6.66 -18.16
CA LYS A 20 15.69 6.24 -17.49
C LYS A 20 15.33 4.81 -17.91
N ARG A 21 15.67 3.84 -17.05
CA ARG A 21 15.18 2.47 -17.19
C ARG A 21 13.71 2.53 -16.82
N GLU A 22 12.85 2.10 -17.74
CA GLU A 22 11.44 1.93 -17.44
C GLU A 22 11.31 0.77 -16.45
N TYR A 23 11.18 1.10 -15.17
CA TYR A 23 11.08 0.09 -14.12
C TYR A 23 9.71 -0.58 -14.20
N TRP A 24 9.69 -1.92 -14.28
CA TRP A 24 8.47 -2.74 -14.20
C TRP A 24 7.61 -2.43 -12.95
N VAL A 25 8.22 -1.88 -11.91
CA VAL A 25 7.55 -1.43 -10.69
C VAL A 25 8.07 -0.04 -10.32
N HIS A 26 7.17 0.96 -10.36
CA HIS A 26 7.45 2.35 -9.97
C HIS A 26 7.89 2.45 -8.49
N ASP A 27 8.78 3.40 -8.17
CA ASP A 27 9.36 3.55 -6.84
C ASP A 27 8.32 3.82 -5.74
N ALA A 28 7.27 4.57 -6.05
CA ALA A 28 6.12 4.75 -5.15
C ALA A 28 5.51 3.41 -4.70
N TRP A 29 5.47 2.40 -5.57
CA TRP A 29 4.96 1.07 -5.20
C TRP A 29 5.95 0.25 -4.38
N LYS A 30 7.26 0.55 -4.45
CA LYS A 30 8.27 -0.07 -3.58
C LYS A 30 8.11 0.39 -2.13
N ARG A 31 7.73 1.66 -1.93
CA ARG A 31 7.46 2.26 -0.60
C ARG A 31 6.09 1.92 -0.03
N ARG A 32 5.25 1.14 -0.74
CA ARG A 32 3.90 0.74 -0.31
C ARG A 32 3.84 0.12 1.09
N HIS A 33 4.87 -0.59 1.52
CA HIS A 33 4.89 -1.19 2.86
C HIS A 33 5.00 -0.16 3.99
N GLU A 34 5.60 0.99 3.71
CA GLU A 34 5.83 2.08 4.68
C GLU A 34 4.75 3.15 4.55
N GLU A 35 4.41 3.54 3.32
CA GLU A 35 3.55 4.69 3.03
C GLU A 35 2.14 4.33 2.56
N GLY A 36 1.91 3.06 2.21
CA GLY A 36 0.64 2.63 1.66
C GLY A 36 -0.51 2.79 2.65
N GLU A 37 -1.70 3.07 2.13
CA GLU A 37 -2.92 3.29 2.93
C GLU A 37 -3.23 2.12 3.88
N PHE A 38 -2.88 0.90 3.48
CA PHE A 38 -3.02 -0.26 4.35
C PHE A 38 -2.17 -0.16 5.63
N THR A 39 -0.97 0.41 5.54
CA THR A 39 -0.07 0.56 6.70
C THR A 39 -0.41 1.83 7.48
N THR A 40 -0.70 2.93 6.79
CA THR A 40 -0.87 4.25 7.42
C THR A 40 -2.30 4.53 7.85
N LEU A 41 -3.31 4.15 7.07
CA LEU A 41 -4.71 4.53 7.27
C LEU A 41 -5.52 3.43 7.96
N LEU A 42 -5.31 2.16 7.60
CA LEU A 42 -6.10 1.05 8.14
C LEU A 42 -6.11 0.98 9.67
N PRO A 43 -4.98 1.16 10.41
CA PRO A 43 -5.01 1.12 11.88
C PRO A 43 -5.97 2.14 12.47
N HIS A 44 -5.98 3.37 11.95
CA HIS A 44 -6.88 4.42 12.39
C HIS A 44 -8.35 4.14 12.05
N LEU A 45 -8.61 3.45 10.95
CA LEU A 45 -9.96 3.02 10.59
C LEU A 45 -10.46 1.88 11.48
N LEU A 46 -9.59 1.03 12.00
CA LEU A 46 -10.00 -0.08 12.89
C LEU A 46 -10.46 0.42 14.28
N ASP A 47 -10.01 1.61 14.70
CA ASP A 47 -10.42 2.23 15.96
C ASP A 47 -11.81 2.90 15.89
N ASP A 48 -12.28 3.28 14.70
CA ASP A 48 -13.58 3.93 14.48
C ASP A 48 -14.41 3.14 13.46
N GLU A 49 -15.36 2.35 13.96
CA GLU A 49 -16.24 1.52 13.14
C GLU A 49 -17.10 2.33 12.15
N THR A 50 -17.46 3.57 12.49
CA THR A 50 -18.23 4.43 11.57
C THR A 50 -17.37 4.85 10.39
N LYS A 51 -16.13 5.27 10.63
CA LYS A 51 -15.18 5.65 9.57
C LYS A 51 -14.77 4.43 8.74
N PHE A 52 -14.59 3.29 9.39
CA PHE A 52 -14.38 2.01 8.71
C PHE A 52 -15.50 1.73 7.71
N PHE A 53 -16.75 1.82 8.15
CA PHE A 53 -17.91 1.57 7.28
C PHE A 53 -17.99 2.57 6.13
N HIS A 54 -17.70 3.85 6.36
CA HIS A 54 -17.70 4.86 5.29
C HIS A 54 -16.63 4.61 4.24
N TYR A 55 -15.40 4.29 4.68
CA TYR A 55 -14.27 4.06 3.79
C TYR A 55 -14.46 2.75 3.01
N PHE A 56 -14.82 1.67 3.71
CA PHE A 56 -14.89 0.35 3.11
C PHE A 56 -16.26 -0.08 2.60
N ARG A 57 -17.30 0.72 2.89
CA ARG A 57 -18.70 0.45 2.53
C ARG A 57 -19.22 -0.90 3.03
N MET A 58 -18.60 -1.43 4.09
CA MET A 58 -18.99 -2.68 4.72
C MET A 58 -18.57 -2.71 6.19
N PRO A 59 -19.32 -3.43 7.05
CA PRO A 59 -18.95 -3.60 8.45
C PRO A 59 -17.66 -4.39 8.61
N MET A 60 -16.99 -4.18 9.75
CA MET A 60 -15.71 -4.81 10.07
C MET A 60 -15.81 -6.33 10.21
N HIS A 61 -16.91 -6.84 10.76
CA HIS A 61 -17.16 -8.29 10.85
C HIS A 61 -17.24 -8.95 9.46
N THR A 62 -17.93 -8.31 8.51
CA THR A 62 -18.08 -8.82 7.14
C THR A 62 -16.72 -8.80 6.45
N PHE A 63 -15.89 -7.79 6.71
CA PHE A 63 -14.54 -7.72 6.16
C PHE A 63 -13.66 -8.88 6.66
N ASN A 64 -13.68 -9.16 7.96
CA ASN A 64 -12.90 -10.26 8.53
C ASN A 64 -13.34 -11.62 7.98
N GLN A 65 -14.65 -11.81 7.77
CA GLN A 65 -15.17 -13.02 7.12
C GLN A 65 -14.71 -13.16 5.67
N LEU A 66 -14.72 -12.07 4.90
CA LEU A 66 -14.17 -12.06 3.54
C LEU A 66 -12.67 -12.35 3.54
N GLU A 67 -11.92 -11.73 4.45
CA GLU A 67 -10.48 -11.97 4.58
C GLU A 67 -10.21 -13.45 4.84
N LEU A 68 -10.94 -14.08 5.76
CA LEU A 68 -10.77 -15.49 6.09
C LEU A 68 -10.98 -16.40 4.86
N LYS A 69 -12.08 -16.19 4.12
CA LYS A 69 -12.40 -16.96 2.91
C LYS A 69 -11.39 -16.73 1.80
N LEU A 70 -10.99 -15.48 1.59
CA LEU A 70 -10.07 -15.11 0.52
C LEU A 70 -8.63 -15.47 0.82
N LYS A 71 -8.26 -15.59 2.10
CA LYS A 71 -6.89 -15.94 2.50
C LYS A 71 -6.44 -17.23 1.83
N GLU A 72 -7.28 -18.26 1.84
CA GLU A 72 -6.97 -19.57 1.25
C GLU A 72 -6.74 -19.51 -0.27
N HIS A 73 -7.39 -18.58 -0.96
CA HIS A 73 -7.31 -18.45 -2.42
C HIS A 73 -6.31 -17.38 -2.90
N LEU A 74 -5.95 -16.41 -2.07
CA LEU A 74 -5.11 -15.26 -2.44
C LEU A 74 -3.69 -15.30 -1.87
N THR A 75 -3.40 -16.23 -0.94
CA THR A 75 -2.03 -16.42 -0.43
C THR A 75 -1.12 -16.92 -1.55
N LYS A 76 -0.28 -16.01 -2.05
CA LYS A 76 0.86 -16.35 -2.89
C LYS A 76 2.07 -16.64 -2.00
N GLN A 77 2.93 -17.57 -2.39
CA GLN A 77 4.18 -17.80 -1.70
C GLN A 77 5.05 -16.53 -1.75
N ILE A 78 5.55 -16.13 -0.59
CA ILE A 78 6.56 -15.07 -0.48
C ILE A 78 7.90 -15.71 -0.83
N THR A 79 8.57 -15.17 -1.85
CA THR A 79 9.92 -15.61 -2.24
C THR A 79 10.90 -14.47 -2.02
N TYR A 80 12.20 -14.79 -2.01
CA TYR A 80 13.26 -13.78 -1.91
C TYR A 80 13.14 -12.69 -3.00
N PHE A 81 12.63 -13.06 -4.18
CA PHE A 81 12.48 -12.18 -5.33
C PHE A 81 11.12 -11.46 -5.40
N SER A 82 10.14 -11.86 -4.59
CA SER A 82 8.80 -11.28 -4.63
C SER A 82 8.10 -11.32 -3.27
N LYS A 83 7.85 -10.14 -2.71
CA LYS A 83 6.98 -9.96 -1.55
C LYS A 83 5.54 -9.90 -2.02
N ALA A 84 4.78 -10.96 -1.79
CA ALA A 84 3.38 -11.01 -2.14
C ALA A 84 2.56 -9.99 -1.31
N ILE A 85 1.73 -9.20 -1.99
CA ILE A 85 0.72 -8.36 -1.31
C ILE A 85 -0.25 -9.30 -0.60
N THR A 86 -0.43 -9.10 0.71
CA THR A 86 -1.31 -9.93 1.53
C THR A 86 -2.77 -9.77 1.08
N PRO A 87 -3.60 -10.81 1.23
CA PRO A 87 -5.03 -10.75 0.88
C PRO A 87 -5.74 -9.54 1.49
N ARG A 88 -5.39 -9.21 2.74
CA ARG A 88 -5.94 -8.08 3.49
C ARG A 88 -5.62 -6.70 2.87
N HIS A 89 -4.49 -6.58 2.19
CA HIS A 89 -4.03 -5.33 1.57
C HIS A 89 -4.64 -5.13 0.17
N ARG A 90 -5.03 -6.20 -0.54
CA ARG A 90 -5.53 -6.14 -1.94
C ARG A 90 -6.98 -5.66 -2.09
N ARG A 91 -7.48 -4.83 -1.19
CA ARG A 91 -8.90 -4.46 -1.16
C ARG A 91 -9.35 -3.73 -2.43
#